data_AF-A0AAV9JQC7-F1
#
_entry.id   AF-A0AAV9JQC7-F1
#
_cell.length_a   1.000
_cell.length_b   1.000
_cell.length_c   1.000
_cell.angle_alpha   90.00
_cell.angle_beta   90.00
_cell.angle_gamma   90.00
#
_symmetry.space_group_name_H-M   'P 1'
#
loop_
_entity.id
_entity.type
_entity.pdbx_description
1 polymer ?
#
loop_
_entity_poly.entity_id
_entity_poly.type
_entity_poly.pdbx_seq_one_letter_code
_entity_poly.pdbx_strand_id
1 'polypeptide(L)'
;MSDVRDELASSQAREAHARKRWIDAIEECTAFEAAAVAARYLDNTLRSKRGKKTKKQQDETTEAKASHDMVAAAFKDSEAQVKSAEQALSTVKASTAQVQRRYDLHMATEKKRVEAAKRRAAEAEAYRKREEARQRRAESEQKRSEQQRPKAEKANGKGARDDRKPHSEENNSKRKHEEEPRRPEAPRVPKMPKVAVARTITAKEKQDWFEACTAAFADKSEMRTFPEPPVQPCRDAGCAAEKHARALKACKCNIREMFKSRTTLKLDRIKFHPDRFSSCADNVRTLMQQKAKEVFVVVNAMFQGR
;
A
#
# COMPACT_ATOMS: atom_id res chain seq x y z
N MET A 1 24.06 -15.03 3.25
CA MET A 1 24.29 -13.83 4.10
C MET A 1 24.60 -12.58 3.28
N SER A 2 24.96 -12.70 2.00
CA SER A 2 25.23 -11.55 1.11
C SER A 2 23.97 -10.71 0.82
N ASP A 3 22.80 -11.33 0.65
CA ASP A 3 21.55 -10.61 0.29
C ASP A 3 21.09 -9.56 1.32
N VAL A 4 21.33 -9.80 2.62
CA VAL A 4 20.89 -8.87 3.68
C VAL A 4 21.73 -7.60 3.70
N ARG A 5 23.02 -7.69 3.31
CA ARG A 5 23.87 -6.49 3.19
C ARG A 5 23.46 -5.64 2.00
N ASP A 6 23.09 -6.28 0.90
CA ASP A 6 22.68 -5.59 -0.32
C ASP A 6 21.32 -4.90 -0.14
N GLU A 7 20.37 -5.53 0.57
CA GLU A 7 19.10 -4.87 0.94
C GLU A 7 19.31 -3.68 1.88
N LEU A 8 20.22 -3.78 2.86
CA LEU A 8 20.52 -2.69 3.77
C LEU A 8 21.18 -1.51 3.05
N ALA A 9 22.12 -1.78 2.14
CA ALA A 9 22.77 -0.75 1.32
C ALA A 9 21.77 -0.05 0.38
N SER A 10 20.87 -0.83 -0.24
CA SER A 10 19.80 -0.28 -1.10
C SER A 10 18.79 0.58 -0.32
N SER A 11 18.45 0.18 0.90
CA SER A 11 17.60 0.98 1.80
C SER A 11 18.27 2.30 2.19
N GLN A 12 19.55 2.26 2.58
CA GLN A 12 20.32 3.45 2.92
C GLN A 12 20.48 4.42 1.74
N ALA A 13 20.66 3.90 0.52
CA ALA A 13 20.74 4.73 -0.68
C ALA A 13 19.41 5.45 -0.98
N ARG A 14 18.26 4.77 -0.77
CA ARG A 14 16.93 5.36 -0.94
C ARG A 14 16.65 6.43 0.10
N GLU A 15 17.03 6.19 1.36
CA GLU A 15 16.92 7.17 2.43
C GLU A 15 17.79 8.41 2.17
N ALA A 16 19.04 8.22 1.72
CA ALA A 16 19.93 9.32 1.36
C ALA A 16 19.37 10.17 0.20
N HIS A 17 18.83 9.52 -0.82
CA HIS A 17 18.21 10.23 -1.96
C HIS A 17 16.94 10.99 -1.54
N ALA A 18 16.08 10.39 -0.70
CA ALA A 18 14.89 11.06 -0.17
C ALA A 18 15.27 12.28 0.69
N ARG A 19 16.30 12.14 1.54
CA ARG A 19 16.83 13.24 2.35
C ARG A 19 17.39 14.36 1.50
N LYS A 20 18.13 14.05 0.44
CA LYS A 20 18.65 15.06 -0.50
C LYS A 20 17.51 15.87 -1.14
N ARG A 21 16.49 15.19 -1.69
CA ARG A 21 15.33 15.88 -2.29
C ARG A 21 14.58 16.78 -1.31
N TRP A 22 14.53 16.39 -0.03
CA TRP A 22 13.92 17.21 1.01
C TRP A 22 14.76 18.45 1.33
N ILE A 23 16.09 18.33 1.38
CA ILE A 23 17.00 19.48 1.54
C ILE A 23 16.86 20.45 0.37
N ASP A 24 16.90 19.95 -0.88
CA ASP A 24 16.77 20.77 -2.08
C ASP A 24 15.44 21.57 -2.06
N ALA A 25 14.34 20.95 -1.62
CA ALA A 25 13.05 21.60 -1.49
C ALA A 25 13.01 22.69 -0.40
N ILE A 26 13.75 22.52 0.70
CA ILE A 26 13.88 23.55 1.75
C ILE A 26 14.66 24.74 1.20
N GLU A 27 15.77 24.50 0.49
CA GLU A 27 16.58 25.56 -0.11
C GLU A 27 15.75 26.41 -1.08
N GLU A 28 14.95 25.77 -1.95
CA GLU A 28 14.00 26.47 -2.84
C GLU A 28 12.97 27.31 -2.07
N CYS A 29 12.40 26.78 -0.98
CA CYS A 29 11.47 27.53 -0.13
C CYS A 29 12.13 28.75 0.53
N THR A 30 13.35 28.60 1.06
CA THR A 30 14.07 29.70 1.72
C THR A 30 14.47 30.80 0.74
N ALA A 31 14.84 30.46 -0.49
CA ALA A 31 15.14 31.43 -1.55
C ALA A 31 13.89 32.27 -1.88
N PHE A 32 12.72 31.65 -1.92
CA PHE A 32 11.46 32.36 -2.17
C PHE A 32 11.09 33.32 -1.03
N GLU A 33 11.27 32.90 0.23
CA GLU A 33 11.04 33.78 1.39
C GLU A 33 12.01 34.98 1.42
N ALA A 34 13.29 34.76 1.07
CA ALA A 34 14.27 35.83 0.98
C ALA A 34 13.89 36.87 -0.10
N ALA A 35 13.44 36.42 -1.28
CA ALA A 35 12.98 37.29 -2.34
C ALA A 35 11.75 38.13 -1.91
N ALA A 36 10.80 37.51 -1.20
CA ALA A 36 9.61 38.20 -0.68
C ALA A 36 9.94 39.25 0.40
N VAL A 37 10.98 39.04 1.22
CA VAL A 37 11.48 40.04 2.19
C VAL A 37 12.16 41.19 1.46
N ALA A 38 13.01 40.92 0.46
CA ALA A 38 13.68 41.94 -0.34
C ALA A 38 12.68 42.87 -1.05
N ALA A 39 11.62 42.31 -1.64
CA ALA A 39 10.55 43.07 -2.28
C ALA A 39 9.84 44.02 -1.29
N ARG A 40 9.52 43.54 -0.08
CA ARG A 40 8.91 44.38 0.98
C ARG A 40 9.83 45.51 1.46
N TYR A 41 11.13 45.26 1.52
CA TYR A 41 12.11 46.29 1.90
C TYR A 41 12.19 47.41 0.85
N LEU A 42 12.19 47.05 -0.45
CA LEU A 42 12.17 48.02 -1.55
C LEU A 42 10.91 48.89 -1.51
N ASP A 43 9.73 48.30 -1.30
CA ASP A 43 8.46 49.04 -1.21
C ASP A 43 8.45 50.05 -0.05
N ASN A 44 8.89 49.63 1.14
CA ASN A 44 9.02 50.52 2.31
C ASN A 44 9.98 51.69 2.05
N THR A 45 11.08 51.43 1.35
CA THR A 45 12.09 52.46 1.02
C THR A 45 11.52 53.49 0.03
N LEU A 46 10.74 53.05 -0.96
CA LEU A 46 10.04 53.93 -1.89
C LEU A 46 8.98 54.77 -1.18
N ARG A 47 8.26 54.18 -0.22
CA ARG A 47 7.24 54.88 0.59
C ARG A 47 7.85 55.97 1.47
N SER A 48 9.00 55.72 2.08
CA SER A 48 9.72 56.70 2.93
C SER A 48 10.18 57.93 2.14
N LYS A 49 10.62 57.76 0.89
CA LYS A 49 11.09 58.86 0.03
C LYS A 49 9.98 59.84 -0.40
N ARG A 50 8.69 59.47 -0.28
CA ARG A 50 7.56 60.37 -0.59
C ARG A 50 7.25 61.42 0.47
N GLY A 51 7.81 61.31 1.68
CA GLY A 51 7.46 62.16 2.82
C GLY A 51 8.08 63.57 2.85
N LYS A 52 8.84 64.00 1.85
CA LYS A 52 9.54 65.31 1.87
C LYS A 52 9.38 66.07 0.55
N LYS A 53 8.18 66.61 0.28
CA LYS A 53 8.03 67.71 -0.69
C LYS A 53 7.61 68.97 0.07
N THR A 54 8.50 69.96 0.02
CA THR A 54 8.32 71.30 0.59
C THR A 54 7.26 72.07 -0.20
N LYS A 55 6.46 72.80 0.56
CA LYS A 55 5.27 73.55 0.16
C LYS A 55 5.67 74.83 -0.58
N LYS A 56 5.91 74.78 -1.89
CA LYS A 56 5.98 75.98 -2.75
C LYS A 56 5.67 75.64 -4.19
N GLN A 57 4.53 76.14 -4.68
CA GLN A 57 4.01 76.22 -6.06
C GLN A 57 2.62 75.62 -6.15
N GLN A 58 1.62 76.50 -6.24
CA GLN A 58 0.20 76.17 -6.24
C GLN A 58 -0.46 76.43 -7.61
N ASP A 59 0.35 76.58 -8.68
CA ASP A 59 -0.12 76.86 -10.05
C ASP A 59 0.28 75.77 -11.08
N GLU A 60 0.73 74.58 -10.64
CA GLU A 60 0.94 73.37 -11.48
C GLU A 60 -0.16 72.31 -11.19
N THR A 61 -1.43 72.71 -11.20
CA THR A 61 -2.52 71.93 -10.56
C THR A 61 -3.09 70.78 -11.39
N THR A 62 -2.83 70.71 -12.70
CA THR A 62 -3.30 69.61 -13.57
C THR A 62 -2.27 68.51 -13.74
N GLU A 63 -1.00 68.85 -14.00
CA GLU A 63 0.09 67.85 -14.13
C GLU A 63 0.39 67.17 -12.79
N ALA A 64 0.34 67.91 -11.67
CA ALA A 64 0.51 67.32 -10.34
C ALA A 64 -0.63 66.34 -10.00
N LYS A 65 -1.86 66.62 -10.46
CA LYS A 65 -3.01 65.72 -10.26
C LYS A 65 -2.88 64.45 -11.11
N ALA A 66 -2.51 64.58 -12.38
CA ALA A 66 -2.24 63.43 -13.24
C ALA A 66 -1.10 62.55 -12.69
N SER A 67 -0.02 63.18 -12.20
CA SER A 67 1.09 62.46 -11.55
C SER A 67 0.64 61.73 -10.29
N HIS A 68 -0.19 62.39 -9.45
CA HIS A 68 -0.76 61.76 -8.25
C HIS A 68 -1.68 60.58 -8.59
N ASP A 69 -2.51 60.71 -9.61
CA ASP A 69 -3.44 59.65 -10.03
C ASP A 69 -2.70 58.43 -10.61
N MET A 70 -1.64 58.64 -11.41
CA MET A 70 -0.75 57.55 -11.86
C MET A 70 -0.06 56.85 -10.69
N VAL A 71 0.40 57.63 -9.71
CA VAL A 71 1.01 57.14 -8.48
C VAL A 71 0.03 56.32 -7.65
N ALA A 72 -1.23 56.76 -7.54
CA ALA A 72 -2.28 56.07 -6.81
C ALA A 72 -2.69 54.76 -7.51
N ALA A 73 -2.74 54.75 -8.84
CA ALA A 73 -2.98 53.53 -9.63
C ALA A 73 -1.85 52.51 -9.41
N ALA A 74 -0.59 52.94 -9.53
CA ALA A 74 0.57 52.06 -9.27
C ALA A 74 0.58 51.47 -7.85
N PHE A 75 0.10 52.22 -6.85
CA PHE A 75 -0.02 51.73 -5.48
C PHE A 75 -1.10 50.65 -5.33
N LYS A 76 -2.26 50.82 -6.00
CA LYS A 76 -3.32 49.80 -6.02
C LYS A 76 -2.87 48.51 -6.70
N ASP A 77 -2.12 48.64 -7.80
CA ASP A 77 -1.54 47.48 -8.49
C ASP A 77 -0.53 46.75 -7.60
N SER A 78 0.34 47.48 -6.90
CA SER A 78 1.27 46.92 -5.91
C SER A 78 0.53 46.20 -4.77
N GLU A 79 -0.53 46.81 -4.23
CA GLU A 79 -1.34 46.20 -3.16
C GLU A 79 -2.02 44.89 -3.64
N ALA A 80 -2.51 44.86 -4.89
CA ALA A 80 -3.07 43.65 -5.48
C ALA A 80 -2.00 42.55 -5.68
N GLN A 81 -0.78 42.92 -6.10
CA GLN A 81 0.34 41.99 -6.22
C GLN A 81 0.76 41.40 -4.86
N VAL A 82 0.82 42.23 -3.82
CA VAL A 82 1.13 41.76 -2.46
C VAL A 82 0.06 40.78 -1.97
N LYS A 83 -1.23 41.09 -2.13
CA LYS A 83 -2.33 40.17 -1.76
C LYS A 83 -2.26 38.84 -2.53
N SER A 84 -1.94 38.89 -3.83
CA SER A 84 -1.75 37.69 -4.64
C SER A 84 -0.56 36.84 -4.15
N ALA A 85 0.56 37.49 -3.81
CA ALA A 85 1.73 36.81 -3.25
C ALA A 85 1.46 36.19 -1.88
N GLU A 86 0.69 36.85 -1.00
CA GLU A 86 0.27 36.30 0.29
C GLU A 86 -0.62 35.06 0.13
N GLN A 87 -1.54 35.09 -0.84
CA GLN A 87 -2.37 33.92 -1.18
C GLN A 87 -1.51 32.76 -1.70
N ALA A 88 -0.54 33.04 -2.58
CA ALA A 88 0.40 32.05 -3.09
C ALA A 88 1.25 31.44 -1.95
N LEU A 89 1.76 32.26 -1.03
CA LEU A 89 2.53 31.81 0.13
C LEU A 89 1.68 30.92 1.04
N SER A 90 0.41 31.28 1.26
CA SER A 90 -0.55 30.46 2.03
C SER A 90 -0.77 29.09 1.39
N THR A 91 -0.90 29.03 0.06
CA THR A 91 -1.05 27.76 -0.68
C THR A 91 0.21 26.90 -0.59
N VAL A 92 1.40 27.51 -0.72
CA VAL A 92 2.67 26.80 -0.55
C VAL A 92 2.79 26.23 0.87
N LYS A 93 2.50 27.03 1.91
CA LYS A 93 2.53 26.56 3.30
C LYS A 93 1.57 25.37 3.54
N ALA A 94 0.37 25.43 2.98
CA ALA A 94 -0.59 24.32 3.07
C ALA A 94 -0.09 23.05 2.37
N SER A 95 0.51 23.19 1.18
CA SER A 95 1.13 22.10 0.44
C SER A 95 2.30 21.47 1.22
N THR A 96 3.22 22.29 1.75
CA THR A 96 4.35 21.83 2.56
C THR A 96 3.88 21.07 3.80
N ALA A 97 2.87 21.57 4.51
CA ALA A 97 2.28 20.87 5.64
C ALA A 97 1.64 19.52 5.24
N GLN A 98 1.06 19.41 4.04
CA GLN A 98 0.53 18.16 3.52
C GLN A 98 1.65 17.16 3.19
N VAL A 99 2.74 17.61 2.57
CA VAL A 99 3.92 16.77 2.30
C VAL A 99 4.53 16.26 3.60
N GLN A 100 4.68 17.13 4.61
CA GLN A 100 5.18 16.74 5.92
C GLN A 100 4.31 15.66 6.57
N ARG A 101 2.98 15.82 6.58
CA ARG A 101 2.06 14.80 7.11
C ARG A 101 2.19 13.44 6.40
N ARG A 102 2.42 13.44 5.08
CA ARG A 102 2.64 12.20 4.31
C ARG A 102 3.97 11.54 4.70
N TYR A 103 5.02 12.32 4.87
CA TYR A 103 6.31 11.83 5.33
C TYR A 103 6.21 11.22 6.73
N ASP A 104 5.58 11.91 7.68
CA ASP A 104 5.41 11.41 9.05
C ASP A 104 4.59 10.11 9.09
N LEU A 105 3.54 10.01 8.28
CA LEU A 105 2.75 8.79 8.13
C LEU A 105 3.60 7.63 7.58
N HIS A 106 4.41 7.89 6.55
CA HIS A 106 5.31 6.90 5.97
C HIS A 106 6.33 6.40 7.00
N MET A 107 6.97 7.31 7.73
CA MET A 107 7.91 6.97 8.80
C MET A 107 7.26 6.16 9.92
N ALA A 108 6.02 6.50 10.30
CA ALA A 108 5.26 5.74 11.28
C ALA A 108 4.92 4.32 10.79
N THR A 109 4.58 4.16 9.50
CA THR A 109 4.32 2.84 8.91
C THR A 109 5.58 1.98 8.85
N GLU A 110 6.72 2.55 8.45
CA GLU A 110 7.99 1.82 8.41
C GLU A 110 8.45 1.41 9.82
N LYS A 111 8.32 2.30 10.81
CA LYS A 111 8.57 1.94 12.21
C LYS A 111 7.73 0.74 12.66
N LYS A 112 6.43 0.73 12.35
CA LYS A 112 5.54 -0.41 12.65
C LYS A 112 5.96 -1.70 11.93
N ARG A 113 6.42 -1.60 10.67
CA ARG A 113 6.92 -2.77 9.91
C ARG A 113 8.18 -3.35 10.53
N VAL A 114 9.14 -2.51 10.91
CA VAL A 114 10.37 -2.92 11.59
C VAL A 114 10.07 -3.57 12.94
N GLU A 115 9.17 -2.98 13.73
CA GLU A 115 8.74 -3.57 15.01
C GLU A 115 8.03 -4.93 14.81
N ALA A 116 7.15 -5.04 13.80
CA ALA A 116 6.49 -6.29 13.48
C ALA A 116 7.49 -7.37 13.02
N ALA A 117 8.49 -7.00 12.21
CA ALA A 117 9.57 -7.90 11.80
C ALA A 117 10.39 -8.39 13.00
N LYS A 118 10.75 -7.49 13.92
CA LYS A 118 11.44 -7.85 15.19
C LYS A 118 10.60 -8.82 16.02
N ARG A 119 9.30 -8.60 16.16
CA ARG A 119 8.39 -9.51 16.88
C ARG A 119 8.34 -10.89 16.25
N ARG A 120 8.20 -10.98 14.92
CA ARG A 120 8.21 -12.26 14.19
C ARG A 120 9.54 -13.00 14.34
N ALA A 121 10.66 -12.28 14.31
CA ALA A 121 11.99 -12.87 14.52
C ALA A 121 12.14 -13.44 15.94
N ALA A 122 11.69 -12.70 16.95
CA ALA A 122 11.70 -13.15 18.34
C ALA A 122 10.79 -14.38 18.57
N GLU A 123 9.61 -14.40 17.95
CA GLU A 123 8.69 -15.54 18.02
C GLU A 123 9.27 -16.78 17.33
N ALA A 124 9.90 -16.62 16.17
CA ALA A 124 10.58 -17.71 15.46
C ALA A 124 11.76 -18.26 16.29
N GLU A 125 12.53 -17.41 16.97
CA GLU A 125 13.60 -17.85 17.86
C GLU A 125 13.04 -18.61 19.08
N ALA A 126 11.96 -18.12 19.69
CA ALA A 126 11.29 -18.80 20.80
C ALA A 126 10.75 -20.17 20.38
N TYR A 127 10.20 -20.27 19.16
CA TYR A 127 9.75 -21.54 18.60
C TYR A 127 10.91 -22.52 18.41
N ARG A 128 12.04 -22.09 17.82
CA ARG A 128 13.24 -22.94 17.68
C ARG A 128 13.73 -23.48 19.02
N LYS A 129 13.82 -22.62 20.05
CA LYS A 129 14.22 -23.06 21.41
C LYS A 129 13.26 -24.10 22.00
N ARG A 130 11.95 -23.99 21.74
CA ARG A 130 10.95 -24.97 22.20
C ARG A 130 11.11 -26.32 21.48
N GLU A 131 11.35 -26.31 20.17
CA GLU A 131 11.59 -27.53 19.41
C GLU A 131 12.91 -28.21 19.81
N GLU A 132 14.00 -27.45 19.99
CA GLU A 132 15.27 -27.98 20.52
C GLU A 132 15.08 -28.63 21.91
N ALA A 133 14.31 -28.00 22.78
CA ALA A 133 14.00 -28.56 24.10
C ALA A 133 13.16 -29.85 24.01
N ARG A 134 12.22 -29.94 23.07
CA ARG A 134 11.45 -31.16 22.80
C ARG A 134 12.35 -32.29 22.29
N GLN A 135 13.22 -31.99 21.34
CA GLN A 135 14.19 -32.96 20.80
C GLN A 135 15.10 -33.50 21.89
N ARG A 136 15.64 -32.63 22.76
CA ARG A 136 16.48 -33.06 23.90
C ARG A 136 15.74 -33.97 24.89
N ARG A 137 14.44 -33.71 25.14
CA ARG A 137 13.61 -34.56 26.00
C ARG A 137 13.37 -35.94 25.38
N ALA A 138 13.02 -35.97 24.09
CA ALA A 138 12.83 -37.22 23.35
C ALA A 138 14.12 -38.06 23.33
N GLU A 139 15.28 -37.43 23.08
CA GLU A 139 16.58 -38.11 23.09
C GLU A 139 16.92 -38.66 24.49
N SER A 140 16.65 -37.89 25.54
CA SER A 140 16.89 -38.33 26.93
C SER A 140 15.99 -39.50 27.33
N GLU A 141 14.74 -39.51 26.88
CA GLU A 141 13.79 -40.60 27.09
C GLU A 141 14.20 -41.87 26.33
N GLN A 142 14.65 -41.73 25.08
CA GLN A 142 15.18 -42.83 24.29
C GLN A 142 16.43 -43.44 24.93
N LYS A 143 17.37 -42.62 25.42
CA LYS A 143 18.54 -43.11 26.16
C LYS A 143 18.13 -43.84 27.45
N ARG A 144 17.10 -43.34 28.16
CA ARG A 144 16.60 -43.98 29.38
C ARG A 144 15.93 -45.33 29.09
N SER A 145 15.15 -45.45 28.02
CA SER A 145 14.51 -46.70 27.63
C SER A 145 15.55 -47.74 27.17
N GLU A 146 16.56 -47.32 26.43
CA GLU A 146 17.67 -48.18 26.00
C GLU A 146 18.49 -48.70 27.20
N GLN A 147 18.76 -47.88 28.20
CA GLN A 147 19.41 -48.32 29.45
C GLN A 147 18.54 -49.27 30.31
N GLN A 148 17.21 -49.20 30.21
CA GLN A 148 16.30 -50.08 30.96
C GLN A 148 16.09 -51.44 30.30
N ARG A 149 16.20 -51.52 28.97
CA ARG A 149 16.00 -52.72 28.18
C ARG A 149 16.85 -53.94 28.63
N PRO A 150 18.17 -53.84 28.89
CA PRO A 150 18.96 -54.99 29.36
C PRO A 150 18.61 -55.43 30.79
N LYS A 151 18.05 -54.52 31.62
CA LYS A 151 17.58 -54.89 32.97
C LYS A 151 16.29 -55.70 32.91
N ALA A 152 15.38 -55.35 32.00
CA ALA A 152 14.14 -56.09 31.78
C ALA A 152 14.40 -57.50 31.21
N GLU A 153 15.32 -57.64 30.25
CA GLU A 153 15.70 -58.96 29.71
C GLU A 153 16.31 -59.88 30.77
N LYS A 154 17.16 -59.35 31.68
CA LYS A 154 17.70 -60.12 32.81
C LYS A 154 16.65 -60.52 33.85
N ALA A 155 15.63 -59.69 34.09
CA ALA A 155 14.53 -60.02 35.00
C ALA A 155 13.63 -61.12 34.45
N ASN A 156 13.36 -61.11 33.14
CA ASN A 156 12.49 -62.11 32.50
C ASN A 156 13.18 -63.49 32.32
N GLY A 157 14.51 -63.53 32.27
CA GLY A 157 15.29 -64.76 32.09
C GLY A 157 15.46 -65.65 33.33
N LYS A 158 15.04 -65.24 34.54
CA LYS A 158 15.28 -66.00 35.79
C LYS A 158 14.04 -66.39 36.61
N GLY A 159 12.82 -66.11 36.14
CA GLY A 159 11.60 -66.24 36.97
C GLY A 159 10.47 -67.13 36.43
N ALA A 160 10.68 -67.92 35.38
CA ALA A 160 9.64 -68.80 34.82
C ALA A 160 9.60 -70.17 35.50
N ARG A 161 9.27 -70.22 36.80
CA ARG A 161 8.74 -71.42 37.45
C ARG A 161 7.84 -71.01 38.62
N ASP A 162 6.59 -71.43 38.51
CA ASP A 162 5.53 -71.46 39.54
C ASP A 162 5.19 -70.14 40.24
N ASP A 163 4.08 -69.51 39.84
CA ASP A 163 2.85 -69.68 40.60
C ASP A 163 1.64 -69.08 39.86
N ARG A 164 0.63 -69.92 39.64
CA ARG A 164 -0.58 -69.62 38.88
C ARG A 164 -1.71 -69.40 39.89
N LYS A 165 -2.01 -68.15 40.23
CA LYS A 165 -3.26 -67.79 40.93
C LYS A 165 -4.11 -66.85 40.07
N PRO A 166 -5.32 -67.27 39.65
CA PRO A 166 -6.32 -66.36 39.12
C PRO A 166 -7.04 -65.71 40.30
N HIS A 167 -6.97 -64.39 40.41
CA HIS A 167 -7.88 -63.64 41.29
C HIS A 167 -8.65 -62.63 40.45
N SER A 168 -9.96 -62.80 40.49
CA SER A 168 -11.01 -61.93 40.02
C SER A 168 -10.94 -60.55 40.68
N GLU A 169 -11.54 -59.57 39.99
CA GLU A 169 -12.54 -58.58 40.46
C GLU A 169 -12.37 -57.29 39.64
N GLU A 170 -13.29 -56.95 38.76
CA GLU A 170 -14.61 -56.38 39.08
C GLU A 170 -14.49 -55.00 39.72
N ASN A 171 -14.35 -53.96 38.89
CA ASN A 171 -14.96 -52.65 39.08
C ASN A 171 -14.47 -51.67 38.01
N ASN A 172 -15.35 -51.24 37.11
CA ASN A 172 -15.90 -49.89 37.13
C ASN A 172 -16.80 -49.66 35.90
N SER A 173 -17.94 -50.32 35.91
CA SER A 173 -19.08 -50.02 35.06
C SER A 173 -19.79 -48.80 35.64
N LYS A 174 -19.66 -47.60 35.05
CA LYS A 174 -20.67 -46.53 35.24
C LYS A 174 -20.58 -45.42 34.21
N ARG A 175 -21.75 -45.21 33.57
CA ARG A 175 -22.23 -44.00 32.87
C ARG A 175 -21.90 -43.89 31.38
N LYS A 176 -22.52 -44.76 30.57
CA LYS A 176 -23.07 -44.36 29.27
C LYS A 176 -24.56 -44.08 29.48
N HIS A 177 -24.90 -42.79 29.55
CA HIS A 177 -26.27 -42.32 29.52
C HIS A 177 -26.73 -42.37 28.06
N GLU A 178 -27.71 -43.19 27.75
CA GLU A 178 -28.45 -43.14 26.49
C GLU A 178 -29.10 -41.76 26.37
N GLU A 179 -28.74 -41.05 25.32
CA GLU A 179 -29.36 -39.79 24.92
C GLU A 179 -30.33 -40.11 23.78
N GLU A 180 -31.59 -39.83 24.04
CA GLU A 180 -32.75 -40.08 23.19
C GLU A 180 -32.58 -39.43 21.79
N PRO A 181 -32.84 -40.15 20.68
CA PRO A 181 -32.68 -39.59 19.34
C PRO A 181 -33.77 -38.55 19.06
N ARG A 182 -33.42 -37.27 19.26
CA ARG A 182 -34.25 -36.13 18.86
C ARG A 182 -34.58 -36.22 17.38
N ARG A 183 -35.89 -36.28 17.10
CA ARG A 183 -36.52 -36.18 15.78
C ARG A 183 -35.89 -35.03 14.98
N PRO A 184 -35.30 -35.27 13.79
CA PRO A 184 -34.73 -34.19 12.98
C PRO A 184 -35.84 -33.22 12.57
N GLU A 185 -35.73 -31.96 13.00
CA GLU A 185 -36.56 -30.87 12.51
C GLU A 185 -36.48 -30.83 10.98
N ALA A 186 -37.65 -30.71 10.33
CA ALA A 186 -37.74 -30.60 8.88
C ALA A 186 -36.82 -29.46 8.38
N PRO A 187 -36.01 -29.70 7.31
CA PRO A 187 -35.11 -28.68 6.79
C PRO A 187 -35.90 -27.42 6.43
N ARG A 188 -35.65 -26.32 7.15
CA ARG A 188 -36.22 -25.02 6.82
C ARG A 188 -35.78 -24.68 5.40
N VAL A 189 -36.73 -24.62 4.47
CA VAL A 189 -36.50 -24.29 3.07
C VAL A 189 -35.68 -23.00 3.01
N PRO A 190 -34.45 -23.02 2.46
CA PRO A 190 -33.61 -21.83 2.40
C PRO A 190 -34.37 -20.73 1.65
N LYS A 191 -34.60 -19.59 2.31
CA LYS A 191 -35.19 -18.40 1.67
C LYS A 191 -34.37 -18.11 0.42
N MET A 192 -35.02 -18.17 -0.76
CA MET A 192 -34.36 -17.92 -2.03
C MET A 192 -33.61 -16.57 -1.95
N PRO A 193 -32.30 -16.55 -2.23
CA PRO A 193 -31.52 -15.32 -2.12
C PRO A 193 -32.13 -14.25 -3.02
N LYS A 194 -32.43 -13.08 -2.42
CA LYS A 194 -32.89 -11.89 -3.14
C LYS A 194 -31.96 -11.68 -4.34
N VAL A 195 -32.55 -11.64 -5.53
CA VAL A 195 -31.86 -11.39 -6.80
C VAL A 195 -31.00 -10.15 -6.64
N ALA A 196 -29.69 -10.33 -6.56
CA ALA A 196 -28.74 -9.25 -6.39
C ALA A 196 -28.86 -8.32 -7.60
N VAL A 197 -29.19 -7.06 -7.35
CA VAL A 197 -29.25 -6.02 -8.37
C VAL A 197 -27.94 -6.01 -9.13
N ALA A 198 -28.01 -6.06 -10.46
CA ALA A 198 -26.82 -6.11 -11.31
C ALA A 198 -25.96 -4.87 -11.07
N ARG A 199 -24.79 -5.05 -10.44
CA ARG A 199 -23.85 -3.96 -10.18
C ARG A 199 -23.24 -3.50 -11.50
N THR A 200 -23.42 -2.22 -11.83
CA THR A 200 -22.77 -1.55 -12.96
C THR A 200 -21.46 -0.92 -12.49
N ILE A 201 -20.44 -0.95 -13.35
CA ILE A 201 -19.15 -0.29 -13.06
C ILE A 201 -19.35 1.22 -13.14
N THR A 202 -19.16 1.92 -12.03
CA THR A 202 -19.30 3.38 -11.93
C THR A 202 -18.06 4.11 -12.46
N ALA A 203 -18.22 5.37 -12.88
CA ALA A 203 -17.08 6.20 -13.33
C ALA A 203 -16.01 6.36 -12.24
N LYS A 204 -16.44 6.45 -10.97
CA LYS A 204 -15.55 6.52 -9.82
C LYS A 204 -14.71 5.25 -9.66
N GLU A 205 -15.32 4.07 -9.72
CA GLU A 205 -14.57 2.80 -9.66
C GLU A 205 -13.57 2.67 -10.81
N LYS A 206 -13.89 3.22 -12.00
CA LYS A 206 -12.94 3.31 -13.11
C LYS A 206 -11.72 4.16 -12.76
N GLN A 207 -11.97 5.37 -12.25
CA GLN A 207 -10.91 6.29 -11.86
C GLN A 207 -10.03 5.70 -10.74
N ASP A 208 -10.66 5.19 -9.67
CA ASP A 208 -9.97 4.59 -8.51
C ASP A 208 -9.04 3.45 -8.96
N TRP A 209 -9.50 2.61 -9.89
CA TRP A 209 -8.66 1.53 -10.44
C TRP A 209 -7.45 2.06 -11.23
N PHE A 210 -7.62 3.11 -12.04
CA PHE A 210 -6.50 3.70 -12.79
C PHE A 210 -5.48 4.39 -11.88
N GLU A 211 -5.94 5.04 -10.83
CA GLU A 211 -5.06 5.62 -9.80
C GLU A 211 -4.28 4.52 -9.09
N ALA A 212 -4.95 3.42 -8.70
CA ALA A 212 -4.30 2.24 -8.13
C ALA A 212 -3.25 1.63 -9.07
N CYS A 213 -3.55 1.50 -10.37
CA CYS A 213 -2.56 1.07 -11.37
C CYS A 213 -1.39 2.03 -11.48
N THR A 214 -1.64 3.34 -11.41
CA THR A 214 -0.57 4.35 -11.50
C THR A 214 0.36 4.29 -10.30
N ALA A 215 -0.19 4.17 -9.09
CA ALA A 215 0.58 3.99 -7.87
C ALA A 215 1.38 2.67 -7.90
N ALA A 216 0.73 1.55 -8.24
CA ALA A 216 1.37 0.24 -8.26
C ALA A 216 2.49 0.13 -9.33
N PHE A 217 2.35 0.81 -10.47
CA PHE A 217 3.34 0.71 -11.55
C PHE A 217 4.50 1.70 -11.43
N ALA A 218 4.46 2.60 -10.44
CA ALA A 218 5.54 3.52 -10.13
C ALA A 218 6.80 2.76 -9.70
N ASP A 219 6.66 1.78 -8.81
CA ASP A 219 7.73 0.86 -8.42
C ASP A 219 7.34 -0.60 -8.66
N LYS A 220 7.73 -1.08 -9.85
CA LYS A 220 7.42 -2.46 -10.27
C LYS A 220 8.27 -3.50 -9.57
N SER A 221 9.42 -3.11 -9.02
CA SER A 221 10.31 -4.02 -8.31
C SER A 221 9.69 -4.48 -6.99
N GLU A 222 8.94 -3.60 -6.34
CA GLU A 222 8.22 -3.88 -5.09
C GLU A 222 6.79 -4.40 -5.30
N MET A 223 6.29 -4.41 -6.53
CA MET A 223 4.91 -4.80 -6.81
C MET A 223 4.67 -6.29 -6.52
N ARG A 224 3.89 -6.57 -5.48
CA ARG A 224 3.48 -7.95 -5.11
C ARG A 224 2.11 -8.35 -5.64
N THR A 225 1.25 -7.38 -5.94
CA THR A 225 -0.13 -7.60 -6.37
C THR A 225 -0.48 -6.69 -7.55
N PHE A 226 -1.10 -7.26 -8.58
CA PHE A 226 -1.65 -6.49 -9.70
C PHE A 226 -3.04 -5.93 -9.32
N PRO A 227 -3.31 -4.62 -9.47
CA PRO A 227 -4.63 -4.05 -9.19
C PRO A 227 -5.73 -4.69 -10.06
N GLU A 228 -6.70 -5.36 -9.43
CA GLU A 228 -7.79 -6.02 -10.16
C GLU A 228 -8.82 -5.00 -10.66
N PRO A 229 -9.19 -5.04 -11.96
CA PRO A 229 -10.25 -4.16 -12.47
C PRO A 229 -11.62 -4.52 -11.86
N PRO A 230 -12.49 -3.53 -11.65
CA PRO A 230 -13.89 -3.74 -11.29
C PRO A 230 -14.58 -4.76 -12.20
N VAL A 231 -15.39 -5.62 -11.59
CA VAL A 231 -16.08 -6.72 -12.28
C VAL A 231 -17.58 -6.49 -12.21
N GLN A 232 -18.25 -6.49 -13.36
CA GLN A 232 -19.69 -6.59 -13.47
C GLN A 232 -20.08 -7.93 -14.13
N PRO A 233 -21.31 -8.43 -13.90
CA PRO A 233 -21.83 -9.59 -14.61
C PRO A 233 -21.78 -9.37 -16.12
N CYS A 234 -21.16 -10.31 -16.84
CA CYS A 234 -21.08 -10.28 -18.30
C CYS A 234 -22.14 -11.21 -18.89
N ARG A 235 -22.83 -10.76 -19.95
CA ARG A 235 -23.87 -11.55 -20.64
C ARG A 235 -23.31 -12.49 -21.72
N ASP A 236 -22.04 -12.33 -22.07
CA ASP A 236 -21.37 -13.17 -23.07
C ASP A 236 -21.04 -14.55 -22.46
N ALA A 237 -21.64 -15.61 -23.02
CA ALA A 237 -21.43 -16.99 -22.58
C ALA A 237 -19.96 -17.42 -22.70
N GLY A 238 -19.24 -16.94 -23.72
CA GLY A 238 -17.80 -17.23 -23.88
C GLY A 238 -16.98 -16.64 -22.74
N CYS A 239 -17.34 -15.45 -22.28
CA CYS A 239 -16.68 -14.81 -21.13
C CYS A 239 -16.87 -15.57 -19.81
N ALA A 240 -18.01 -16.27 -19.66
CA ALA A 240 -18.31 -17.09 -18.49
C ALA A 240 -17.51 -18.40 -18.49
N ALA A 241 -17.43 -19.07 -19.65
CA ALA A 241 -16.64 -20.31 -19.81
C ALA A 241 -15.14 -20.07 -19.55
N GLU A 242 -14.59 -18.96 -20.04
CA GLU A 242 -13.17 -18.61 -19.84
C GLU A 242 -12.83 -18.14 -18.41
N LYS A 243 -13.81 -18.01 -17.50
CA LYS A 243 -13.60 -17.34 -16.19
C LYS A 243 -12.51 -17.97 -15.32
N HIS A 244 -12.37 -19.29 -15.35
CA HIS A 244 -11.40 -20.01 -14.52
C HIS A 244 -10.00 -20.11 -15.15
N ALA A 245 -9.87 -19.86 -16.46
CA ALA A 245 -8.61 -19.94 -17.18
C ALA A 245 -7.83 -18.62 -17.21
N ARG A 246 -8.47 -17.49 -16.85
CA ARG A 246 -7.87 -16.16 -16.86
C ARG A 246 -7.06 -15.86 -15.61
N ALA A 247 -5.97 -15.12 -15.78
CA ALA A 247 -5.18 -14.57 -14.70
C ALA A 247 -5.92 -13.41 -13.99
N LEU A 248 -6.73 -12.62 -14.71
CA LEU A 248 -7.63 -11.64 -14.11
C LEU A 248 -9.06 -12.18 -13.94
N LYS A 249 -9.72 -11.77 -12.85
CA LYS A 249 -11.13 -12.10 -12.62
C LYS A 249 -12.09 -11.43 -13.62
N ALA A 250 -11.70 -10.27 -14.15
CA ALA A 250 -12.48 -9.54 -15.13
C ALA A 250 -12.36 -10.17 -16.53
N CYS A 251 -13.49 -10.24 -17.25
CA CYS A 251 -13.48 -10.66 -18.64
C CYS A 251 -13.05 -9.54 -19.59
N LYS A 252 -12.81 -9.91 -20.86
CA LYS A 252 -12.43 -8.98 -21.95
C LYS A 252 -13.42 -7.81 -22.08
N CYS A 253 -14.72 -8.07 -21.92
CA CYS A 253 -15.77 -7.05 -21.96
C CYS A 253 -15.67 -6.04 -20.81
N ASN A 254 -15.40 -6.52 -19.58
CA ASN A 254 -15.23 -5.64 -18.43
C ASN A 254 -13.98 -4.78 -18.58
N ILE A 255 -12.86 -5.36 -19.04
CA ILE A 255 -11.65 -4.60 -19.33
C ILE A 255 -11.93 -3.55 -20.41
N ARG A 256 -12.59 -3.90 -21.52
CA ARG A 256 -12.98 -2.95 -22.57
C ARG A 256 -13.82 -1.78 -22.02
N GLU A 257 -14.76 -2.09 -21.13
CA GLU A 257 -15.61 -1.07 -20.48
C GLU A 257 -14.79 -0.09 -19.62
N MET A 258 -13.69 -0.52 -19.00
CA MET A 258 -12.78 0.37 -18.26
C MET A 258 -12.10 1.40 -19.16
N PHE A 259 -11.79 1.05 -20.41
CA PHE A 259 -11.06 1.90 -21.35
C PHE A 259 -11.96 2.66 -22.34
N LYS A 260 -13.27 2.38 -22.37
CA LYS A 260 -14.21 2.92 -23.37
C LYS A 260 -14.22 4.46 -23.44
N SER A 261 -14.14 5.14 -22.29
CA SER A 261 -14.13 6.61 -22.20
C SER A 261 -12.72 7.23 -22.30
N ARG A 262 -11.66 6.44 -22.46
CA ARG A 262 -10.29 6.96 -22.50
C ARG A 262 -9.88 7.35 -23.92
N THR A 263 -9.25 8.51 -24.03
CA THR A 263 -8.63 8.99 -25.27
C THR A 263 -7.17 8.51 -25.39
N THR A 264 -6.55 8.08 -24.29
CA THR A 264 -5.10 7.79 -24.19
C THR A 264 -4.71 6.33 -24.45
N LEU A 265 -5.42 5.59 -25.32
CA LEU A 265 -5.19 4.15 -25.52
C LEU A 265 -3.75 3.80 -25.92
N LYS A 266 -3.06 4.69 -26.66
CA LYS A 266 -1.65 4.52 -27.03
C LYS A 266 -0.73 4.45 -25.80
N LEU A 267 -0.94 5.35 -24.83
CA LEU A 267 -0.18 5.39 -23.59
C LEU A 267 -0.53 4.19 -22.70
N ASP A 268 -1.81 3.85 -22.64
CA ASP A 268 -2.28 2.69 -21.88
C ASP A 268 -1.66 1.39 -22.42
N ARG A 269 -1.54 1.23 -23.75
CA ARG A 269 -0.85 0.10 -24.37
C ARG A 269 0.60 -0.04 -23.92
N ILE A 270 1.34 1.06 -23.88
CA ILE A 270 2.74 1.07 -23.42
C ILE A 270 2.80 0.74 -21.91
N LYS A 271 1.88 1.31 -21.13
CA LYS A 271 1.81 1.13 -19.67
C LYS A 271 1.55 -0.33 -19.28
N PHE A 272 0.68 -1.01 -20.01
CA PHE A 272 0.29 -2.40 -19.75
C PHE A 272 1.10 -3.44 -20.55
N HIS A 273 2.17 -3.06 -21.24
CA HIS A 273 2.99 -4.01 -21.98
C HIS A 273 3.65 -5.04 -21.02
N PRO A 274 3.59 -6.36 -21.28
CA PRO A 274 4.09 -7.38 -20.36
C PRO A 274 5.59 -7.21 -20.04
N ASP A 275 6.42 -6.80 -21.00
CA ASP A 275 7.86 -6.59 -20.78
C ASP A 275 8.17 -5.52 -19.73
N ARG A 276 7.25 -4.57 -19.50
CA ARG A 276 7.41 -3.55 -18.45
C ARG A 276 7.42 -4.17 -17.05
N PHE A 277 6.91 -5.40 -16.89
CA PHE A 277 6.85 -6.14 -15.63
C PHE A 277 8.02 -7.12 -15.46
N SER A 278 9.04 -7.07 -16.33
CA SER A 278 10.27 -7.87 -16.18
C SER A 278 11.06 -7.53 -14.91
N SER A 279 10.96 -6.30 -14.41
CA SER A 279 11.62 -5.87 -13.17
C SER A 279 10.90 -6.32 -11.90
N CYS A 280 9.74 -6.98 -11.99
CA CYS A 280 9.07 -7.55 -10.82
C CYS A 280 9.89 -8.71 -10.23
N ALA A 281 9.72 -8.94 -8.93
CA ALA A 281 10.35 -10.06 -8.23
C ALA A 281 10.02 -11.41 -8.89
N ASP A 282 11.01 -12.32 -8.93
CA ASP A 282 10.95 -13.56 -9.71
C ASP A 282 9.71 -14.42 -9.40
N ASN A 283 9.32 -14.49 -8.12
CA ASN A 283 8.20 -15.30 -7.66
C ASN A 283 6.82 -14.80 -8.13
N VAL A 284 6.69 -13.52 -8.49
CA VAL A 284 5.42 -12.92 -8.95
C VAL A 284 5.48 -12.45 -10.40
N ARG A 285 6.67 -12.34 -11.00
CA ARG A 285 6.90 -11.81 -12.35
C ARG A 285 5.99 -12.46 -13.40
N THR A 286 5.98 -13.78 -13.49
CA THR A 286 5.19 -14.52 -14.49
C THR A 286 3.70 -14.21 -14.37
N LEU A 287 3.18 -14.14 -13.13
CA LEU A 287 1.78 -13.82 -12.88
C LEU A 287 1.45 -12.36 -13.26
N MET A 288 2.33 -11.40 -12.94
CA MET A 288 2.16 -9.99 -13.32
C MET A 288 2.17 -9.80 -14.83
N GLN A 289 3.09 -10.47 -15.52
CA GLN A 289 3.17 -10.45 -16.98
C GLN A 289 1.92 -11.06 -17.63
N GLN A 290 1.39 -12.16 -17.11
CA GLN A 290 0.15 -12.76 -17.60
C GLN A 290 -1.05 -11.80 -17.41
N LYS A 291 -1.20 -11.19 -16.23
CA LYS A 291 -2.27 -10.22 -15.96
C LYS A 291 -2.15 -8.98 -16.85
N ALA A 292 -0.94 -8.45 -17.01
CA ALA A 292 -0.68 -7.32 -17.91
C ALA A 292 -0.98 -7.68 -19.37
N LYS A 293 -0.61 -8.89 -19.82
CA LYS A 293 -0.88 -9.40 -21.17
C LYS A 293 -2.37 -9.43 -21.47
N GLU A 294 -3.22 -9.85 -20.53
CA GLU A 294 -4.67 -9.84 -20.72
C GLU A 294 -5.22 -8.42 -20.95
N VAL A 295 -4.77 -7.43 -20.15
CA VAL A 295 -5.17 -6.03 -20.35
C VAL A 295 -4.62 -5.50 -21.69
N PHE A 296 -3.35 -5.79 -21.99
CA PHE A 296 -2.68 -5.35 -23.20
C PHE A 296 -3.39 -5.82 -24.48
N VAL A 297 -3.78 -7.09 -24.55
CA VAL A 297 -4.47 -7.65 -25.73
C VAL A 297 -5.78 -6.90 -25.98
N VAL A 298 -6.56 -6.62 -24.92
CA VAL A 298 -7.82 -5.86 -25.04
C VAL A 298 -7.56 -4.42 -25.48
N VAL A 299 -6.62 -3.73 -24.82
CA VAL A 299 -6.28 -2.32 -25.15
C VAL A 299 -5.71 -2.21 -26.56
N ASN A 300 -4.86 -3.15 -26.99
CA ASN A 300 -4.30 -3.17 -28.33
C ASN A 300 -5.39 -3.41 -29.40
N ALA A 301 -6.32 -4.35 -29.15
CA ALA A 301 -7.46 -4.56 -30.05
C ALA A 301 -8.35 -3.30 -30.16
N MET A 302 -8.60 -2.61 -29.04
CA MET A 302 -9.34 -1.34 -29.04
C MET A 302 -8.60 -0.22 -29.79
N PHE A 303 -7.26 -0.21 -29.74
CA PHE A 303 -6.44 0.77 -30.43
C PHE A 303 -6.37 0.51 -31.94
N GLN A 304 -6.28 -0.75 -32.36
CA GLN A 304 -6.25 -1.14 -33.78
C GLN A 304 -7.60 -0.99 -34.48
N GLY A 305 -8.71 -1.06 -33.73
CA GLY A 305 -10.07 -0.88 -34.27
C GLY A 305 -10.57 0.57 -34.29
N ARG A 306 -9.69 1.56 -34.06
CA ARG A 306 -9.99 2.99 -34.23
C ARG A 306 -9.34 3.50 -35.50
#